data_AF-A0A399N6H9-F1
#
_entry.id   AF-A0A399N6H9-F1
#
_cell.length_a   1.000
_cell.length_b   1.000
_cell.length_c   1.000
_cell.angle_alpha   90.00
_cell.angle_beta   90.00
_cell.angle_gamma   90.00
#
_symmetry.space_group_name_H-M   'P 1'
#
loop_
_entity.id
_entity.type
_entity.pdbx_description
1 polymer ?
#
loop_
_entity_poly.entity_id
_entity_poly.type
_entity_poly.pdbx_seq_one_letter_code
_entity_poly.pdbx_strand_id
1 'polypeptide(L)'
;TDSSGGDGAGDVLVVLDRAERTTWRFDARLRRLSDRGVAAVVLDAAVAVDPATSLLAARLGIVVLACDDAWATSIALHDRLGDARAAAGRAA
;
A
#
# COMPACT_ATOMS: atom_id res chain seq x y z
N THR A 1 2.34 20.56 -23.45
CA THR A 1 1.38 20.65 -22.35
C THR A 1 2.15 20.42 -21.08
N ASP A 2 2.09 21.41 -20.20
CA ASP A 2 2.85 21.54 -18.97
C ASP A 2 2.73 20.28 -18.10
N SER A 3 3.86 19.71 -17.70
CA SER A 3 3.93 18.56 -16.79
C SER A 3 4.11 19.11 -15.38
N SER A 4 3.03 19.61 -14.79
CA SER A 4 3.00 19.90 -13.37
C SER A 4 3.25 18.59 -12.62
N GLY A 5 4.44 18.48 -12.03
CA GLY A 5 4.83 17.38 -11.15
C GLY A 5 3.82 17.28 -10.00
N GLY A 6 2.86 16.38 -10.15
CA GLY A 6 1.93 16.04 -9.09
C GLY A 6 2.71 15.38 -7.97
N ASP A 7 2.84 16.13 -6.88
CA ASP A 7 3.05 15.68 -5.50
C ASP A 7 2.99 14.15 -5.37
N GLY A 8 4.15 13.52 -5.24
CA GLY A 8 4.35 12.06 -5.25
C GLY A 8 3.81 11.36 -4.00
N ALA A 9 2.58 11.69 -3.60
CA ALA A 9 1.84 11.02 -2.56
C ALA A 9 1.37 9.67 -3.12
N GLY A 10 2.21 8.64 -2.97
CA GLY A 10 1.83 7.27 -3.30
C GLY A 10 0.63 6.83 -2.47
N ASP A 11 -0.39 6.29 -3.13
CA ASP A 11 -1.58 5.77 -2.46
C ASP A 11 -1.21 4.56 -1.58
N VAL A 12 -1.91 4.38 -0.46
CA VAL A 12 -1.76 3.19 0.39
C VAL A 12 -3.05 2.39 0.38
N LEU A 13 -2.96 1.09 0.07
CA LEU A 13 -4.08 0.17 0.14
C LEU A 13 -4.00 -0.68 1.40
N VAL A 14 -5.12 -0.75 2.13
CA VAL A 14 -5.27 -1.72 3.23
C VAL A 14 -6.20 -2.83 2.79
N VAL A 15 -5.71 -4.08 2.82
CA VAL A 15 -6.53 -5.25 2.52
C VAL A 15 -6.96 -5.87 3.84
N LEU A 16 -8.26 -5.86 4.09
CA LEU A 16 -8.88 -6.43 5.30
C LEU A 16 -9.43 -7.85 5.09
N ASP A 17 -9.70 -8.24 3.85
CA ASP A 17 -10.27 -9.56 3.53
C ASP A 17 -9.19 -10.65 3.41
N ARG A 18 -9.28 -11.71 4.23
CA ARG A 18 -8.31 -12.82 4.35
C ARG A 18 -8.31 -13.78 3.14
N ALA A 19 -9.36 -13.82 2.32
CA ALA A 19 -9.62 -14.94 1.40
C ALA A 19 -8.77 -14.99 0.11
N GLU A 20 -8.12 -13.91 -0.32
CA GLU A 20 -7.47 -13.85 -1.64
C GLU A 20 -5.94 -14.10 -1.65
N ARG A 21 -5.33 -14.39 -0.49
CA ARG A 21 -4.02 -13.79 -0.16
C ARG A 21 -2.72 -14.52 -0.55
N THR A 22 -2.75 -15.66 -1.22
CA THR A 22 -1.52 -16.36 -1.69
C THR A 22 -1.71 -17.08 -3.03
N THR A 23 -2.59 -16.54 -3.88
CA THR A 23 -2.80 -17.09 -5.22
C THR A 23 -2.32 -16.11 -6.28
N TRP A 24 -2.18 -16.57 -7.53
CA TRP A 24 -1.88 -15.73 -8.69
C TRP A 24 -2.75 -14.46 -8.81
N ARG A 25 -3.94 -14.46 -8.19
CA ARG A 25 -4.84 -13.30 -8.11
C ARG A 25 -4.24 -12.14 -7.32
N PHE A 26 -3.51 -12.42 -6.24
CA PHE A 26 -2.84 -11.39 -5.44
C PHE A 26 -1.69 -10.76 -6.23
N ASP A 27 -0.88 -11.57 -6.91
CA ASP A 27 0.18 -11.08 -7.80
C ASP A 27 -0.37 -10.22 -8.94
N ALA A 28 -1.50 -10.63 -9.55
CA ALA A 28 -2.19 -9.83 -10.56
C ALA A 28 -2.72 -8.50 -9.99
N ARG A 29 -3.19 -8.51 -8.74
CA ARG A 29 -3.62 -7.29 -8.04
C ARG A 29 -2.44 -6.37 -7.73
N LEU A 30 -1.30 -6.89 -7.26
CA LEU A 30 -0.08 -6.09 -7.03
C LEU A 30 0.36 -5.33 -8.29
N ARG A 31 0.32 -5.99 -9.45
CA ARG A 31 0.63 -5.34 -10.74
C ARG A 31 -0.33 -4.19 -11.04
N ARG A 32 -1.64 -4.42 -10.90
CA ARG A 32 -2.66 -3.36 -11.09
C ARG A 32 -2.52 -2.20 -10.10
N LEU A 33 -2.04 -2.46 -8.89
CA LEU A 33 -1.80 -1.43 -7.88
C LEU A 33 -0.56 -0.60 -8.22
N SER A 34 0.50 -1.25 -8.69
CA SER A 34 1.70 -0.58 -9.20
C SER A 34 1.36 0.34 -10.38
N ASP A 35 0.55 -0.14 -11.33
CA ASP A 35 0.06 0.66 -12.47
C ASP A 35 -0.74 1.90 -12.03
N ARG A 36 -1.32 1.88 -10.82
CA ARG A 36 -2.07 2.98 -10.22
C ARG A 36 -1.23 3.88 -9.31
N GLY A 37 0.06 3.60 -9.12
CA GLY A 37 0.94 4.39 -8.26
C GLY A 37 0.78 4.12 -6.76
N VAL A 38 0.20 2.97 -6.38
CA VAL A 38 0.12 2.57 -4.97
C VAL A 38 1.51 2.19 -4.47
N ALA A 39 1.92 2.81 -3.37
CA ALA A 39 3.25 2.63 -2.80
C ALA A 39 3.32 1.55 -1.71
N ALA A 40 2.19 1.26 -1.05
CA ALA A 40 2.16 0.26 0.02
C ALA A 40 0.85 -0.53 0.09
N VAL A 41 0.96 -1.78 0.53
CA VAL A 41 -0.15 -2.69 0.82
C VAL A 41 -0.02 -3.21 2.24
N VAL A 42 -1.06 -3.03 3.05
CA VAL A 42 -1.14 -3.54 4.42
C VAL A 42 -1.96 -4.82 4.46
N LEU A 43 -1.41 -5.85 5.11
CA LEU A 43 -1.97 -7.20 5.27
C LEU A 43 -2.00 -7.57 6.76
N ASP A 44 -2.96 -8.42 7.13
CA ASP A 44 -3.03 -9.07 8.45
C ASP A 44 -1.84 -10.06 8.60
N ALA A 45 -1.15 -10.05 9.74
CA ALA A 45 0.05 -10.84 10.00
C ALA A 45 -0.19 -12.35 10.06
N ALA A 46 -1.44 -12.79 10.26
CA ALA A 46 -1.81 -14.20 10.12
C ALA A 46 -1.69 -14.71 8.67
N VAL A 47 -1.40 -13.82 7.72
CA VAL A 47 -1.19 -14.15 6.31
C VAL A 47 0.29 -14.36 6.05
N ALA A 48 0.67 -15.61 5.81
CA ALA A 48 1.98 -15.92 5.26
C ALA A 48 2.06 -15.37 3.82
N VAL A 49 2.93 -14.39 3.59
CA VAL A 49 3.23 -13.91 2.23
C VAL A 49 4.28 -14.83 1.62
N ASP A 50 3.97 -15.40 0.46
CA ASP A 50 4.91 -16.27 -0.25
C ASP A 50 6.19 -15.50 -0.65
N PRO A 51 7.38 -16.10 -0.60
CA PRO A 51 8.61 -15.45 -1.02
C PRO A 51 8.59 -14.91 -2.46
N ALA A 52 7.90 -15.59 -3.39
CA ALA A 52 7.78 -15.13 -4.78
C ALA A 52 6.92 -13.86 -4.88
N THR A 53 5.82 -13.78 -4.11
CA THR A 53 5.00 -12.57 -4.00
C THR A 53 5.79 -11.42 -3.37
N SER A 54 6.59 -11.70 -2.34
CA SER A 54 7.46 -10.69 -1.71
C SER A 54 8.48 -10.13 -2.71
N LEU A 55 9.09 -10.99 -3.52
CA LEU A 55 10.01 -10.59 -4.59
C LEU A 55 9.30 -9.76 -5.67
N LEU A 56 8.09 -10.14 -6.05
CA LEU A 56 7.29 -9.38 -7.01
C LEU A 56 6.97 -7.97 -6.48
N ALA A 57 6.51 -7.85 -5.24
CA ALA A 57 6.20 -6.56 -4.62
C ALA A 57 7.43 -5.65 -4.60
N ALA A 58 8.60 -6.17 -4.21
CA ALA A 58 9.85 -5.43 -4.24
C ALA A 58 10.22 -4.92 -5.65
N ARG A 59 10.03 -5.75 -6.69
CA ARG A 59 10.28 -5.36 -8.09
C ARG A 59 9.31 -4.28 -8.59
N LEU A 60 8.10 -4.24 -8.05
CA LEU A 60 7.08 -3.24 -8.39
C LEU A 60 7.20 -1.97 -7.56
N GLY A 61 8.14 -1.90 -6.60
CA GLY A 61 8.28 -0.78 -5.69
C GLY A 61 7.17 -0.67 -4.65
N ILE A 62 6.43 -1.76 -4.41
CA ILE A 62 5.34 -1.80 -3.41
C ILE A 62 5.86 -2.37 -2.10
N VAL A 63 5.70 -1.62 -1.02
CA VAL A 63 5.97 -2.10 0.33
C VAL A 63 4.79 -2.95 0.82
N VAL A 64 5.05 -4.20 1.21
CA VAL A 64 4.04 -5.06 1.85
C VAL A 64 4.28 -5.07 3.35
N LEU A 65 3.30 -4.61 4.11
CA LEU A 65 3.33 -4.56 5.58
C LEU A 65 2.41 -5.64 6.12
N ALA A 66 2.96 -6.60 6.86
CA ALA A 66 2.18 -7.55 7.64
C ALA A 66 2.01 -7.00 9.07
N CYS A 67 0.78 -6.96 9.57
CA CYS A 67 0.46 -6.40 10.89
C CYS A 67 -0.62 -7.21 11.62
N ASP A 68 -0.47 -7.39 12.92
CA ASP A 68 -1.34 -8.25 13.73
C ASP A 68 -2.82 -7.80 13.72
N ASP A 69 -3.05 -6.49 13.59
CA ASP A 69 -4.38 -5.90 13.42
C ASP A 69 -4.38 -4.94 12.22
N ALA A 70 -4.82 -5.46 11.07
CA ALA A 70 -4.92 -4.68 9.84
C ALA A 70 -5.91 -3.52 9.93
N TRP A 71 -6.95 -3.64 10.76
CA TRP A 71 -7.94 -2.59 10.96
C TRP A 71 -7.35 -1.44 11.78
N ALA A 72 -6.80 -1.72 12.96
CA ALA A 72 -6.16 -0.71 13.78
C ALA A 72 -5.00 -0.03 13.04
N THR A 73 -4.22 -0.80 12.27
CA THR A 73 -3.15 -0.26 11.40
C THR A 73 -3.71 0.67 10.32
N SER A 74 -4.86 0.32 9.72
CA SER A 74 -5.49 1.18 8.71
C SER A 74 -5.92 2.53 9.25
N ILE A 75 -6.50 2.56 10.46
CA ILE A 75 -6.91 3.80 11.13
C ILE A 75 -5.68 4.64 11.44
N ALA A 76 -4.68 4.06 12.10
CA ALA A 76 -3.46 4.77 12.47
C ALA A 76 -2.71 5.33 11.23
N LEU A 77 -2.73 4.60 10.12
CA LEU A 77 -2.14 5.05 8.87
C LEU A 77 -2.95 6.18 8.22
N HIS A 78 -4.28 6.07 8.20
CA HIS A 78 -5.17 7.12 7.71
C HIS A 78 -4.95 8.43 8.47
N ASP A 79 -4.92 8.37 9.79
CA ASP A 79 -4.70 9.54 10.65
C ASP A 79 -3.33 10.18 10.35
N ARG A 80 -2.26 9.38 10.28
CA ARG A 80 -0.92 9.89 9.98
C ARG A 80 -0.80 10.51 8.59
N LEU A 81 -1.44 9.93 7.58
CA LEU A 81 -1.47 10.49 6.23
C LEU A 81 -2.26 11.80 6.19
N GLY A 82 -3.36 11.88 6.94
CA GLY A 82 -4.13 13.10 7.15
C GLY A 82 -3.29 14.21 7.78
N ASP A 83 -2.58 13.90 8.87
CA ASP A 83 -1.71 14.84 9.57
C ASP A 83 -0.55 15.33 8.70
N ALA A 84 0.10 14.42 7.96
CA ALA A 84 1.19 14.74 7.05
C ALA A 84 0.72 15.68 5.93
N ARG A 85 -0.45 15.41 5.33
CA ARG A 85 -1.05 16.27 4.31
C ARG A 85 -1.41 17.65 4.87
N ALA A 86 -1.96 17.72 6.08
CA ALA A 86 -2.26 18.97 6.74
C ALA A 86 -1.00 19.79 7.07
N ALA A 87 0.09 19.13 7.46
CA ALA A 87 1.38 19.78 7.70
C ALA A 87 2.01 20.32 6.40
N ALA A 88 2.00 19.53 5.32
CA ALA A 88 2.49 19.96 4.01
C ALA A 88 1.73 21.19 3.49
N GLY A 89 0.39 21.22 3.65
CA GLY A 89 -0.42 22.38 3.28
C GLY A 89 -0.16 23.65 4.10
N ARG A 90 0.45 23.55 5.29
CA ARG A 90 0.87 24.72 6.09
C ARG A 90 2.27 25.24 5.73
N ALA A 91 3.07 24.43 5.04
CA ALA A 91 4.45 24.77 4.66
C ALA A 91 4.58 25.39 3.26
N ALA A 92 3.48 25.41 2.48
CA ALA A 92 3.35 26.01 1.15
C ALA A 92 2.76 27.43 1.24
#